data_AF-A0A7J4U5X9-F1
#
_entry.id   AF-A0A7J4U5X9-F1
#
_cell.length_a   1.000
_cell.length_b   1.000
_cell.length_c   1.000
_cell.angle_alpha   90.00
_cell.angle_beta   90.00
_cell.angle_gamma   90.00
#
_symmetry.space_group_name_H-M   'P 1'
#
loop_
_entity.id
_entity.type
_entity.pdbx_description
1 polymer ?
#
loop_
_entity_poly.entity_id
_entity_poly.type
_entity_poly.pdbx_seq_one_letter_code
_entity_poly.pdbx_strand_id
1 'polypeptide(L)'
;MLKYNYLELHPKKGSKVSNKGLSESFIRKKLEKQGYIVWRSEYFHLDFAEHYPNVRKKYEKLRDLMEKHHPGMLEQLKYLNHVHHGMPDLIVFKDNAFKFIECKFNNEQLLSSQRKCISKLLELGFKVEIIKLIDPKQRIRSMEEDVLTKEKKIKEKQMKLKKRY
;
A
#
# COMPACT_ATOMS: atom_id res chain seq x y z
N MET A 1 -6.45 10.69 8.95
CA MET A 1 -7.43 10.33 7.90
C MET A 1 -6.79 9.45 6.82
N LEU A 2 -7.33 8.24 6.63
CA LEU A 2 -6.95 7.34 5.54
C LEU A 2 -7.67 7.68 4.25
N LYS A 3 -6.92 7.58 3.15
CA LYS A 3 -7.44 7.74 1.80
C LYS A 3 -7.60 6.37 1.13
N TYR A 4 -8.80 6.08 0.66
CA TYR A 4 -9.04 4.94 -0.22
C TYR A 4 -8.95 5.39 -1.67
N ASN A 5 -8.07 4.75 -2.43
CA ASN A 5 -7.99 4.92 -3.87
C ASN A 5 -8.39 3.63 -4.57
N TYR A 6 -8.99 3.76 -5.74
CA TYR A 6 -9.54 2.64 -6.49
C TYR A 6 -8.84 2.56 -7.84
N LEU A 7 -8.39 1.37 -8.21
CA LEU A 7 -7.74 1.11 -9.50
C LEU A 7 -8.48 0.00 -10.24
N GLU A 8 -8.88 0.31 -11.46
CA GLU A 8 -9.54 -0.64 -12.36
C GLU A 8 -8.55 -1.71 -12.84
N LEU A 9 -8.97 -2.96 -12.66
CA LEU A 9 -8.31 -4.12 -13.24
C LEU A 9 -8.93 -4.38 -14.62
N HIS A 10 -8.13 -4.28 -15.67
CA HIS A 10 -8.51 -4.75 -17.01
C HIS A 10 -7.78 -6.07 -17.29
N PRO A 11 -8.37 -7.23 -16.92
CA PRO A 11 -7.72 -8.51 -17.16
C PRO A 11 -7.59 -8.76 -18.67
N LYS A 12 -6.41 -9.24 -19.09
CA LYS A 12 -6.25 -9.80 -20.44
C LYS A 12 -7.02 -11.12 -20.53
N LYS A 13 -7.76 -11.35 -21.61
CA LYS A 13 -8.49 -12.61 -21.85
C LYS A 13 -7.55 -13.81 -21.66
N GLY A 14 -7.95 -14.78 -20.83
CA GLY A 14 -7.31 -16.10 -20.73
C GLY A 14 -6.35 -16.34 -19.55
N SER A 15 -6.06 -15.35 -18.70
CA SER A 15 -5.15 -15.58 -17.57
C SER A 15 -5.89 -16.16 -16.34
N LYS A 16 -5.76 -17.48 -16.11
CA LYS A 16 -6.05 -18.10 -14.81
C LYS A 16 -4.89 -17.75 -13.86
N VAL A 17 -5.00 -16.66 -13.12
CA VAL A 17 -4.03 -16.31 -12.08
C VAL A 17 -4.68 -16.52 -10.73
N SER A 18 -3.97 -17.20 -9.82
CA SER A 18 -4.44 -17.36 -8.44
C SER A 18 -4.61 -15.97 -7.79
N ASN A 19 -5.68 -15.79 -7.03
CA ASN A 19 -6.05 -14.47 -6.50
C ASN A 19 -5.04 -13.91 -5.46
N LYS A 20 -4.16 -14.74 -4.91
CA LYS A 20 -3.21 -14.35 -3.86
C LYS A 20 -2.03 -13.58 -4.46
N GLY A 21 -1.85 -12.32 -4.04
CA GLY A 21 -0.75 -11.44 -4.50
C GLY A 21 -0.98 -10.72 -5.83
N LEU A 22 -2.13 -10.93 -6.48
CA LEU A 22 -2.51 -10.20 -7.70
C LEU A 22 -2.72 -8.70 -7.45
N SER A 23 -3.36 -8.35 -6.33
CA SER A 23 -3.56 -6.96 -5.92
C SER A 23 -2.24 -6.23 -5.78
N GLU A 24 -1.35 -6.79 -4.96
CA GLU A 24 -0.01 -6.27 -4.73
C GLU A 24 0.78 -6.11 -6.05
N SER A 25 0.84 -7.16 -6.88
CA SER A 25 1.62 -7.15 -8.13
C SER A 25 1.14 -6.10 -9.13
N PHE A 26 -0.18 -5.97 -9.32
CA PHE A 26 -0.75 -4.99 -10.25
C PHE A 26 -0.57 -3.56 -9.74
N ILE A 27 -0.85 -3.34 -8.45
CA ILE A 27 -0.70 -2.03 -7.81
C ILE A 27 0.75 -1.58 -7.86
N ARG A 28 1.69 -2.47 -7.51
CA ARG A 28 3.13 -2.22 -7.61
C ARG A 28 3.54 -1.79 -9.01
N LYS A 29 3.20 -2.57 -10.05
CA LYS A 29 3.56 -2.23 -11.44
C LYS A 29 3.00 -0.87 -11.87
N LYS A 30 1.80 -0.51 -11.40
CA LYS A 30 1.19 0.78 -11.72
C LYS A 30 1.89 1.94 -11.00
N LEU A 31 2.27 1.76 -9.74
CA LEU A 31 3.04 2.74 -8.97
C LEU A 31 4.44 2.95 -9.57
N GLU A 32 5.14 1.86 -9.93
CA GLU A 32 6.43 1.92 -10.62
C GLU A 32 6.32 2.74 -11.93
N LYS A 33 5.28 2.50 -12.75
CA LYS A 33 5.01 3.29 -13.97
C LYS A 33 4.73 4.77 -13.71
N GLN A 34 4.28 5.13 -12.51
CA GLN A 34 4.06 6.52 -12.09
C GLN A 34 5.32 7.17 -11.50
N GLY A 35 6.47 6.49 -11.56
CA GLY A 35 7.75 6.98 -11.07
C GLY A 35 8.00 6.76 -9.58
N TYR A 36 7.17 5.94 -8.91
CA TYR A 36 7.47 5.55 -7.52
C TYR A 36 8.58 4.51 -7.48
N ILE A 37 9.46 4.62 -6.49
CA ILE A 37 10.30 3.51 -6.06
C ILE A 37 9.47 2.67 -5.08
N VAL A 38 9.36 1.36 -5.31
CA VAL A 38 8.46 0.47 -4.56
C VAL A 38 9.24 -0.67 -3.93
N TRP A 39 9.00 -0.91 -2.64
CA TRP A 39 9.50 -2.06 -1.88
C TRP A 39 8.33 -2.83 -1.26
N ARG A 40 8.52 -4.12 -1.03
CA ARG A 40 7.61 -4.90 -0.17
C ARG A 40 7.94 -4.55 1.28
N SER A 41 6.94 -4.35 2.12
CA SER A 41 7.19 -3.95 3.51
C SER A 41 7.85 -5.05 4.34
N GLU A 42 7.71 -6.30 3.93
CA GLU A 42 8.41 -7.45 4.52
C GLU A 42 9.94 -7.31 4.49
N TYR A 43 10.50 -6.41 3.67
CA TYR A 43 11.95 -6.19 3.58
C TYR A 43 12.60 -5.67 4.86
N PHE A 44 11.83 -5.21 5.85
CA PHE A 44 12.38 -4.86 7.16
C PHE A 44 12.91 -6.06 7.96
N HIS A 45 12.62 -7.30 7.56
CA HIS A 45 13.04 -8.52 8.25
C HIS A 45 14.45 -9.05 7.89
N LEU A 46 15.20 -8.34 7.06
CA LEU A 46 16.37 -8.95 6.42
C LEU A 46 17.67 -8.73 7.19
N ASP A 47 17.80 -9.45 8.30
CA ASP A 47 19.11 -9.92 8.77
C ASP A 47 19.68 -10.99 7.79
N PHE A 48 18.87 -11.49 6.85
CA PHE A 48 19.23 -12.51 5.84
C PHE A 48 19.83 -11.95 4.54
N ALA A 49 20.22 -10.67 4.51
CA ALA A 49 20.75 -10.00 3.30
C ALA A 49 22.09 -10.58 2.81
N GLU A 50 22.79 -11.37 3.63
CA GLU A 50 24.07 -12.00 3.26
C GLU A 50 23.95 -12.98 2.08
N HIS A 51 22.81 -13.68 1.94
CA HIS A 51 22.66 -14.72 0.93
C HIS A 51 22.11 -14.23 -0.42
N TYR A 52 21.62 -12.98 -0.51
CA TYR A 52 20.93 -12.48 -1.71
C TYR A 52 21.39 -11.06 -2.08
N PRO A 53 22.49 -10.91 -2.86
CA PRO A 53 23.11 -9.61 -3.14
C PRO A 53 22.17 -8.57 -3.76
N ASN A 54 21.25 -9.00 -4.63
CA ASN A 54 20.29 -8.11 -5.29
C ASN A 54 19.18 -7.64 -4.34
N VAL A 55 18.82 -8.43 -3.34
CA VAL A 55 17.87 -8.05 -2.29
C VAL A 55 18.54 -7.08 -1.33
N ARG A 56 19.80 -7.37 -0.98
CA ARG A 56 20.65 -6.49 -0.15
C ARG A 56 20.74 -5.07 -0.71
N LYS A 57 21.08 -4.90 -1.99
CA LYS A 57 21.16 -3.56 -2.62
C LYS A 57 19.85 -2.77 -2.54
N LYS A 58 18.71 -3.45 -2.69
CA LYS A 58 17.39 -2.80 -2.57
C LYS A 58 17.09 -2.39 -1.13
N TYR A 59 17.48 -3.22 -0.17
CA TYR A 59 17.33 -2.93 1.26
C TYR A 59 18.24 -1.80 1.71
N GLU A 60 19.52 -1.82 1.35
CA GLU A 60 20.46 -0.73 1.64
C GLU A 60 19.93 0.60 1.10
N LYS A 61 19.42 0.62 -0.15
CA LYS A 61 18.78 1.81 -0.69
C LYS A 61 17.55 2.27 0.12
N LEU A 62 16.70 1.35 0.57
CA LEU A 62 15.55 1.69 1.42
C LEU A 62 16.02 2.27 2.75
N ARG A 63 16.97 1.61 3.42
CA ARG A 63 17.57 2.04 4.68
C ARG A 63 18.16 3.45 4.54
N ASP A 64 19.00 3.66 3.55
CA ASP A 64 19.71 4.93 3.36
C ASP A 64 18.73 6.08 3.07
N LEU A 65 17.69 5.82 2.27
CA LEU A 65 16.62 6.79 2.05
C LEU A 65 15.79 7.04 3.31
N MET A 66 15.45 5.99 4.07
CA MET A 66 14.69 6.13 5.31
C MET A 66 15.48 6.95 6.33
N GLU A 67 16.76 6.66 6.53
CA GLU A 67 17.60 7.39 7.48
C GLU A 67 17.79 8.85 7.06
N LYS A 68 17.92 9.11 5.75
CA LYS A 68 18.03 10.47 5.23
C LYS A 68 16.78 11.32 5.45
N HIS A 69 15.59 10.74 5.32
CA HIS A 69 14.32 11.48 5.35
C HIS A 69 13.54 11.36 6.66
N HIS A 70 13.81 10.31 7.45
CA HIS A 70 13.14 9.93 8.68
C HIS A 70 14.17 9.26 9.63
N PRO A 71 15.17 10.01 10.13
CA PRO A 71 16.27 9.46 10.91
C PRO A 71 15.76 8.70 12.15
N GLY A 72 16.34 7.53 12.41
CA GLY A 72 15.98 6.67 13.53
C GLY A 72 14.61 5.95 13.41
N MET A 73 13.83 6.18 12.37
CA MET A 73 12.52 5.52 12.21
C MET A 73 12.63 4.05 11.77
N LEU A 74 13.77 3.63 11.21
CA LEU A 74 13.92 2.27 10.72
C LEU A 74 13.75 1.22 11.82
N GLU A 75 14.36 1.45 12.99
CA GLU A 75 14.25 0.53 14.13
C GLU A 75 12.82 0.46 14.67
N GLN A 76 12.11 1.60 14.69
CA GLN A 76 10.71 1.63 15.07
C GLN A 76 9.83 0.85 14.09
N LEU A 77 10.10 0.95 12.79
CA LEU A 77 9.38 0.19 11.76
C LEU A 77 9.68 -1.31 11.82
N LYS A 78 10.94 -1.71 12.10
CA LYS A 78 11.29 -3.11 12.35
C LYS A 78 10.54 -3.68 13.55
N TYR A 79 10.54 -2.94 14.67
CA TYR A 79 9.81 -3.33 15.87
C TYR A 79 8.30 -3.44 15.59
N LEU A 80 7.72 -2.43 14.94
CA LEU A 80 6.31 -2.41 14.56
C LEU A 80 5.95 -3.63 13.70
N ASN A 81 6.77 -3.94 12.70
CA ASN A 81 6.58 -5.08 11.81
C ASN A 81 6.74 -6.44 12.54
N HIS A 82 7.61 -6.52 13.56
CA HIS A 82 7.79 -7.71 14.37
C HIS A 82 6.62 -7.95 15.35
N VAL A 83 6.17 -6.89 16.03
CA VAL A 83 5.16 -6.97 17.11
C VAL A 83 3.72 -6.90 16.59
N HIS A 84 3.48 -6.13 15.52
CA HIS A 84 2.15 -5.97 14.96
C HIS A 84 2.03 -6.70 13.62
N HIS A 85 1.39 -7.87 13.64
CA HIS A 85 1.01 -8.57 12.41
C HIS A 85 0.04 -7.70 11.58
N GLY A 86 0.44 -7.30 10.37
CA GLY A 86 -0.41 -6.47 9.50
C GLY A 86 0.24 -5.17 9.04
N MET A 87 1.56 -5.16 8.89
CA MET A 87 2.27 -4.14 8.13
C MET A 87 1.66 -3.98 6.73
N PRO A 88 1.47 -2.76 6.22
CA PRO A 88 0.94 -2.55 4.87
C PRO A 88 1.78 -3.27 3.82
N ASP A 89 1.19 -3.75 2.73
CA ASP A 89 1.90 -4.61 1.76
C ASP A 89 3.13 -3.96 1.12
N LEU A 90 3.06 -2.66 0.81
CA LEU A 90 4.11 -1.94 0.09
C LEU A 90 4.55 -0.66 0.81
N ILE A 91 5.80 -0.28 0.54
CA ILE A 91 6.38 1.02 0.86
C ILE A 91 6.75 1.69 -0.45
N VAL A 92 6.33 2.93 -0.62
CA VAL A 92 6.69 3.72 -1.79
C VAL A 92 7.41 4.99 -1.42
N PHE A 93 8.34 5.39 -2.27
CA PHE A 93 9.06 6.65 -2.17
C PHE A 93 8.97 7.41 -3.49
N LYS A 94 8.58 8.67 -3.40
CA LYS A 94 8.54 9.61 -4.53
C LYS A 94 8.59 11.03 -3.97
N ASP A 95 9.26 11.94 -4.68
CA ASP A 95 9.34 13.36 -4.31
C ASP A 95 9.78 13.59 -2.85
N ASN A 96 10.81 12.84 -2.40
CA ASN A 96 11.37 12.91 -1.05
C ASN A 96 10.41 12.53 0.10
N ALA A 97 9.31 11.82 -0.20
CA ALA A 97 8.33 11.41 0.79
C ALA A 97 8.06 9.91 0.73
N PHE A 98 8.00 9.29 1.92
CA PHE A 98 7.55 7.92 2.08
C PHE A 98 6.03 7.83 2.23
N LYS A 99 5.47 6.74 1.72
CA LYS A 99 4.07 6.37 1.91
C LYS A 99 3.93 4.85 1.98
N PHE A 100 3.13 4.36 2.91
CA PHE A 100 2.76 2.95 3.01
C PHE A 100 1.47 2.70 2.25
N ILE A 101 1.43 1.60 1.51
CA ILE A 101 0.28 1.20 0.70
C ILE A 101 -0.21 -0.17 1.15
N GLU A 102 -1.47 -0.23 1.54
CA GLU A 102 -2.20 -1.47 1.76
C GLU A 102 -3.02 -1.81 0.51
N CYS A 103 -2.80 -3.01 -0.04
CA CYS A 103 -3.37 -3.48 -1.29
C CYS A 103 -4.53 -4.43 -1.02
N LYS A 104 -5.75 -4.01 -1.32
CA LYS A 104 -6.95 -4.84 -1.14
C LYS A 104 -7.67 -5.09 -2.46
N PHE A 105 -8.45 -6.15 -2.54
CA PHE A 105 -9.56 -6.21 -3.49
C PHE A 105 -10.75 -5.38 -2.99
N ASN A 106 -11.66 -5.03 -3.88
CA ASN A 106 -12.82 -4.20 -3.55
C ASN A 106 -13.61 -4.73 -2.34
N ASN A 107 -13.87 -6.03 -2.34
CA ASN A 107 -14.68 -6.71 -1.34
C ASN A 107 -13.90 -7.05 -0.05
N GLU A 108 -12.59 -6.84 -0.03
CA GLU A 108 -11.78 -7.08 1.15
C GLU A 108 -11.86 -5.89 2.12
N GLN A 109 -11.89 -6.24 3.40
CA GLN A 109 -11.83 -5.28 4.49
C GLN A 109 -10.44 -5.31 5.13
N LEU A 110 -10.07 -4.21 5.79
CA LEU A 110 -8.89 -4.21 6.65
C LEU A 110 -9.13 -5.11 7.85
N LEU A 111 -8.16 -5.98 8.12
CA LEU A 111 -8.12 -6.75 9.34
C LEU A 111 -7.90 -5.82 10.54
N SER A 112 -8.34 -6.26 11.72
CA SER A 112 -8.16 -5.50 12.97
C SER A 112 -6.70 -5.21 13.28
N SER A 113 -5.81 -6.16 12.97
CA SER A 113 -4.38 -6.03 13.18
C SER A 113 -3.73 -5.03 12.22
N GLN A 114 -4.19 -5.00 10.95
CA GLN A 114 -3.79 -3.99 9.96
C GLN A 114 -4.21 -2.59 10.40
N ARG A 115 -5.43 -2.42 10.91
CA ARG A 115 -5.91 -1.12 11.44
C ARG A 115 -5.03 -0.62 12.58
N LYS A 116 -4.63 -1.50 13.50
CA LYS A 116 -3.72 -1.16 14.60
C LYS A 116 -2.35 -0.71 14.08
N CYS A 117 -1.77 -1.46 13.16
CA CYS A 117 -0.48 -1.11 12.56
C CYS A 117 -0.54 0.22 11.80
N ILE A 118 -1.59 0.42 11.01
CA ILE A 118 -1.83 1.67 10.28
C ILE A 118 -1.98 2.87 11.22
N SER A 119 -2.70 2.72 12.35
CA SER A 119 -2.79 3.78 13.37
C SER A 119 -1.39 4.17 13.87
N LYS A 120 -0.56 3.18 14.19
CA LYS A 120 0.82 3.42 14.66
C LYS A 120 1.67 4.10 13.59
N LEU A 121 1.57 3.70 12.32
CA LEU A 121 2.27 4.38 11.22
C LEU A 121 1.85 5.85 11.09
N LEU A 122 0.56 6.15 11.24
CA LEU A 122 0.06 7.52 11.24
C LEU A 122 0.57 8.32 12.45
N GLU A 123 0.62 7.72 13.64
CA GLU A 123 1.19 8.32 14.86
C GLU A 123 2.69 8.62 14.68
N LEU A 124 3.42 7.77 13.97
CA LEU A 124 4.82 7.97 13.59
C LEU A 124 5.02 9.01 12.46
N GLY A 125 3.94 9.65 12.00
CA GLY A 125 4.00 10.69 10.97
C GLY A 125 4.09 10.18 9.53
N PHE A 126 3.97 8.87 9.31
CA PHE A 126 3.95 8.32 7.96
C PHE A 126 2.59 8.48 7.28
N LYS A 127 2.61 8.64 5.96
CA LYS A 127 1.39 8.60 5.16
C LYS A 127 1.03 7.15 4.86
N VAL A 128 -0.24 6.80 5.05
CA VAL A 128 -0.78 5.49 4.70
C VAL A 128 -1.96 5.65 3.74
N GLU A 129 -2.01 4.83 2.71
CA GLU A 129 -3.05 4.83 1.69
C GLU A 129 -3.51 3.40 1.41
N ILE A 130 -4.83 3.22 1.25
CA ILE A 130 -5.39 1.92 0.90
C ILE A 130 -5.78 1.96 -0.56
N ILE A 131 -5.25 1.02 -1.33
CA ILE A 131 -5.55 0.91 -2.75
C ILE A 131 -6.36 -0.35 -2.98
N LYS A 132 -7.60 -0.15 -3.46
CA LYS A 132 -8.52 -1.22 -3.80
C LYS A 132 -8.51 -1.51 -5.30
N LEU A 133 -8.22 -2.75 -5.67
CA LEU A 133 -8.47 -3.24 -7.02
C LEU A 133 -9.95 -3.55 -7.20
N ILE A 134 -10.51 -3.01 -8.27
CA ILE A 134 -11.92 -3.11 -8.64
C ILE A 134 -12.05 -3.72 -10.03
N ASP A 135 -13.03 -4.61 -10.19
CA ASP A 135 -13.52 -4.97 -11.52
C ASP A 135 -14.37 -3.78 -12.03
N PRO A 136 -14.15 -3.29 -13.26
CA PRO A 136 -14.94 -2.21 -13.86
C PRO A 136 -16.46 -2.42 -13.81
N LYS A 137 -16.93 -3.67 -13.70
CA LYS A 137 -18.35 -4.01 -13.58
C LYS A 137 -18.94 -3.76 -12.19
N GLN A 138 -18.10 -3.52 -11.18
CA GLN A 138 -18.54 -3.29 -9.79
C GLN A 138 -18.80 -1.79 -9.54
N ARG A 139 -19.90 -1.49 -8.84
CA ARG A 139 -20.20 -0.11 -8.39
C ARG A 139 -19.22 0.30 -7.28
N ILE A 140 -18.69 1.52 -7.36
CA ILE A 140 -17.72 2.06 -6.40
C ILE A 140 -18.30 3.31 -5.74
N ARG A 141 -18.12 3.41 -4.42
CA ARG A 141 -18.30 4.66 -3.66
C ARG A 141 -16.92 5.08 -3.14
N SER A 142 -16.50 6.31 -3.38
CA SER A 142 -15.27 6.82 -2.76
C SER A 142 -15.48 7.00 -1.27
N MET A 143 -14.49 6.60 -0.47
CA MET A 143 -14.57 6.64 0.99
C MET A 143 -13.29 7.24 1.56
N GLU A 144 -13.44 8.10 2.55
CA GLU A 144 -12.38 8.50 3.48
C GLU A 144 -12.75 7.95 4.86
N GLU A 145 -11.78 7.40 5.57
CA GLU A 145 -12.00 6.83 6.91
C GLU A 145 -11.00 7.46 7.87
N ASP A 146 -11.49 7.96 8.99
CA ASP A 146 -10.61 8.25 10.11
C ASP A 146 -10.42 6.98 10.94
N VAL A 147 -9.17 6.55 11.11
CA VAL A 147 -8.84 5.29 11.79
C VAL A 147 -9.00 5.42 13.30
N LEU A 148 -8.79 6.62 13.84
CA LEU A 148 -8.83 6.88 15.26
C LEU A 148 -10.28 7.01 15.73
N THR A 149 -11.09 7.77 15.00
CA THR A 149 -12.52 7.99 15.34
C THR A 149 -13.46 6.94 14.74
N LYS A 150 -12.96 6.10 13.80
CA LYS A 150 -13.74 5.17 12.96
C LYS A 150 -14.81 5.85 12.09
N GLU A 151 -14.81 7.17 12.02
CA GLU A 151 -15.76 7.91 11.22
C GLU A 151 -15.50 7.68 9.73
N LYS A 152 -16.58 7.47 8.98
CA LYS A 152 -16.52 7.23 7.54
C LYS A 152 -17.20 8.36 6.80
N LYS A 153 -16.47 9.00 5.91
CA LYS A 153 -17.01 10.00 4.98
C LYS A 153 -17.12 9.38 3.60
N ILE A 154 -18.35 9.13 3.17
CA ILE A 154 -18.63 8.61 1.84
C ILE A 154 -18.74 9.80 0.88
N LYS A 155 -17.86 9.87 -0.12
CA LYS A 155 -17.96 10.81 -1.24
C LYS A 155 -18.61 10.05 -2.39
N GLU A 156 -19.83 10.40 -2.78
CA GLU A 156 -20.42 9.82 -3.99
C GLU A 156 -19.69 10.37 -5.22
N LYS A 157 -19.23 9.46 -6.09
CA LYS A 157 -18.68 9.82 -7.39
C LYS A 157 -19.81 9.66 -8.41
N GLN A 158 -20.42 10.76 -8.85
CA GLN A 158 -21.31 10.73 -10.03
C GLN A 158 -20.50 10.27 -11.24
N MET A 159 -20.86 9.13 -11.83
CA MET A 159 -20.33 8.76 -13.15
C MET A 159 -21.11 9.53 -14.22
N LYS A 160 -20.41 10.39 -14.98
CA LYS A 160 -20.94 10.92 -16.24
C LYS A 160 -21.08 9.75 -17.23
N LEU A 161 -22.31 9.41 -17.60
CA LEU A 161 -22.59 8.54 -18.73
C LEU A 161 -21.97 9.16 -19.99
N LYS A 162 -21.01 8.47 -20.61
CA LYS A 162 -20.58 8.80 -21.97
C LYS A 162 -21.76 8.50 -22.91
N LYS A 163 -22.35 9.55 -23.50
CA LYS A 163 -23.25 9.40 -24.65
C LYS A 163 -22.46 8.70 -25.77
N ARG A 164 -22.98 7.57 -26.25
CA ARG A 164 -22.61 7.03 -27.56
C ARG A 164 -23.31 7.91 -28.60
N TYR A 165 -22.52 8.55 -29.45
CA TYR A 165 -22.98 9.05 -30.74
C TYR A 165 -22.66 7.98 -31.78
#